data_AF-A0A822FBB4-F1
#
_entry.id   AF-A0A822FBB4-F1
#
_cell.length_a   1.000
_cell.length_b   1.000
_cell.length_c   1.000
_cell.angle_alpha   90.00
_cell.angle_beta   90.00
_cell.angle_gamma   90.00
#
_symmetry.space_group_name_H-M   'P 1'
#
loop_
_entity.id
_entity.type
_entity.pdbx_description
1 polymer ?
#
loop_
_entity_poly.entity_id
_entity_poly.type
_entity_poly.pdbx_seq_one_letter_code
_entity_poly.pdbx_strand_id
1 'polypeptide(L)' 'LKHFLPEDRSSRLSSDMVKYFTELIFQFIHQAFTRTIQQATSEGTIHVDIQHFEKILMQLLLDF' A
#
# COMPACT_ATOMS: atom_id res chain seq x y z
N LEU A 1 -3.07 -3.04 -9.54
CA LEU A 1 -4.29 -2.46 -10.15
C LEU A 1 -5.09 -3.45 -11.00
N LYS A 2 -4.51 -4.22 -11.93
CA LYS A 2 -5.27 -5.21 -12.72
C LYS A 2 -6.05 -6.26 -11.92
N HIS A 3 -5.59 -6.64 -10.72
CA HIS A 3 -6.31 -7.59 -9.84
C HIS A 3 -7.48 -6.98 -9.05
N PHE A 4 -7.55 -5.65 -8.94
CA PHE A 4 -8.66 -4.95 -8.27
C PHE A 4 -9.67 -4.38 -9.27
N LEU A 5 -9.35 -4.42 -10.56
CA LEU A 5 -10.21 -3.96 -11.62
C LEU A 5 -10.92 -5.17 -12.21
N PRO A 6 -12.25 -5.15 -12.33
CA PRO A 6 -12.99 -6.25 -12.93
C PRO A 6 -12.49 -6.53 -14.36
N GLU A 7 -12.30 -7.83 -14.66
CA GLU A 7 -11.74 -8.31 -15.93
C GLU A 7 -12.67 -8.02 -17.12
N ASP A 8 -13.96 -7.88 -16.85
CA ASP A 8 -14.95 -7.50 -17.84
C ASP A 8 -14.96 -5.98 -18.07
N ARG A 9 -14.63 -5.55 -19.29
CA ARG A 9 -14.66 -4.13 -19.69
C ARG A 9 -16.07 -3.52 -19.67
N SER A 10 -17.12 -4.34 -19.55
CA SER A 10 -18.51 -3.88 -19.40
C SER A 10 -18.82 -3.34 -18.00
N SER A 11 -18.03 -3.76 -16.99
CA SER A 11 -18.22 -3.36 -15.60
C SER A 11 -17.75 -1.91 -15.39
N ARG A 12 -18.71 -0.99 -15.43
CA ARG A 12 -18.45 0.40 -15.12
C ARG A 12 -18.29 0.53 -13.61
N LEU A 13 -17.10 0.90 -13.17
CA LEU A 13 -16.89 1.36 -11.80
C LEU A 13 -17.67 2.65 -11.60
N SER A 14 -18.48 2.71 -10.54
CA SER A 14 -19.13 3.96 -10.17
C SER A 14 -18.08 4.99 -9.75
N SER A 15 -18.38 6.29 -9.91
CA SER A 15 -17.49 7.35 -9.46
C SER A 15 -17.17 7.23 -7.97
N ASP A 16 -18.09 6.72 -7.16
CA ASP A 16 -17.88 6.57 -5.72
C ASP A 16 -16.96 5.39 -5.41
N MET A 17 -17.05 4.29 -6.16
CA MET A 17 -16.08 3.19 -6.07
C MET A 17 -14.66 3.70 -6.38
N VAL A 18 -14.49 4.53 -7.39
CA VAL A 18 -13.18 5.14 -7.71
C VAL A 18 -12.66 5.97 -6.54
N LYS A 19 -13.51 6.77 -5.89
CA LYS A 19 -13.11 7.54 -4.69
C LYS A 19 -12.68 6.62 -3.54
N TYR A 20 -13.44 5.57 -3.26
CA TYR A 20 -13.10 4.61 -2.21
C TYR A 20 -11.77 3.90 -2.48
N PHE A 21 -11.55 3.44 -3.72
CA PHE A 21 -10.27 2.83 -4.10
C PHE A 21 -9.11 3.83 -4.05
N THR A 22 -9.35 5.09 -4.39
CA THR A 22 -8.34 6.15 -4.28
C THR A 22 -7.90 6.32 -2.83
N GLU A 23 -8.85 6.41 -1.91
CA GLU A 23 -8.56 6.50 -0.48
C GLU A 23 -7.85 5.25 0.04
N LEU A 24 -8.31 4.06 -0.35
CA LEU A 24 -7.69 2.79 0.04
C LEU A 24 -6.22 2.70 -0.41
N ILE A 25 -5.93 3.06 -1.66
CA ILE A 25 -4.56 3.06 -2.21
C ILE A 25 -3.72 4.12 -1.50
N PHE A 26 -4.28 5.29 -1.21
CA PHE A 26 -3.57 6.34 -0.47
C PHE A 26 -3.18 5.86 0.92
N GLN A 27 -4.11 5.25 1.66
CA GLN A 27 -3.84 4.70 2.99
C GLN A 27 -2.83 3.54 2.94
N PHE A 28 -2.90 2.67 1.93
CA PHE A 28 -1.92 1.61 1.72
C PHE A 28 -0.50 2.16 1.55
N ILE A 29 -0.32 3.16 0.69
CA ILE A 29 0.99 3.79 0.45
C ILE A 29 1.47 4.52 1.70
N HIS A 30 0.57 5.23 2.40
CA HIS A 30 0.91 5.95 3.62
C HIS A 30 1.38 4.99 4.71
N GLN A 31 0.68 3.88 4.93
CA GLN A 31 1.07 2.83 5.87
C GLN A 31 2.41 2.19 5.49
N ALA A 32 2.62 1.87 4.21
CA ALA A 32 3.88 1.36 3.71
C ALA A 32 5.05 2.30 4.05
N PHE A 33 4.89 3.59 3.77
CA PHE A 33 5.91 4.61 4.02
C PHE A 33 6.22 4.75 5.52
N THR A 34 5.19 4.94 6.35
CA THR A 34 5.37 5.11 7.80
C THR A 34 6.07 3.90 8.44
N ARG A 35 5.64 2.68 8.10
CA ARG A 35 6.23 1.46 8.66
C ARG A 35 7.65 1.21 8.17
N THR A 36 7.96 1.58 6.93
CA THR A 36 9.32 1.49 6.40
C THR A 36 10.27 2.44 7.15
N ILE A 37 9.84 3.67 7.44
CA ILE A 37 10.62 4.61 8.25
C ILE A 37 10.80 4.10 9.68
N GLN A 38 9.75 3.56 10.28
CA GLN A 38 9.82 2.95 11.61
C GLN A 38 10.80 1.78 11.65
N GLN A 39 10.84 0.96 10.59
CA GLN A 39 11.77 -0.15 10.44
C GLN A 39 13.23 0.32 10.30
N ALA A 40 13.49 1.36 9.51
CA ALA A 40 14.83 1.95 9.42
C ALA A 40 15.27 2.55 10.77
N THR A 41 14.35 3.24 11.44
CA THR A 41 14.60 3.85 12.76
C THR A 41 14.89 2.80 13.83
N SER A 42 14.16 1.67 13.83
CA SER A 42 14.36 0.57 14.79
C SER A 42 15.70 -0.15 14.56
N GLU A 43 16.23 -0.11 13.34
CA GLU A 43 17.56 -0.60 12.99
C GLU A 43 18.67 0.45 13.23
N GLY A 44 18.33 1.62 13.76
CA GLY A 44 19.29 2.66 14.14
C GLY A 44 19.83 3.47 12.97
N THR A 45 19.16 3.44 11.81
CA THR A 45 19.54 4.22 10.62
C THR A 45 18.49 5.26 10.26
N ILE A 46 18.96 6.41 9.76
CA ILE A 46 18.09 7.45 9.17
C ILE A 46 17.90 7.26 7.67
N HIS A 47 18.65 6.34 7.06
CA HIS A 47 18.57 6.04 5.64
C HIS A 47 17.61 4.89 5.41
N VAL A 48 16.55 5.14 4.63
CA VAL A 48 15.58 4.14 4.22
C VAL A 48 16.06 3.47 2.93
N ASP A 49 16.31 2.18 3.02
CA ASP A 49 16.60 1.27 1.89
C ASP A 49 15.49 0.21 1.72
N ILE A 50 15.43 -0.43 0.55
CA ILE A 50 14.39 -1.38 0.13
C ILE A 50 14.23 -2.56 1.10
N GLN A 51 15.30 -3.00 1.77
CA GLN A 51 15.29 -4.12 2.71
C GLN A 51 14.43 -3.81 3.95
N HIS A 52 14.29 -2.55 4.34
CA HIS A 52 13.39 -2.16 5.43
C HIS A 52 11.93 -2.31 5.01
N PHE A 53 11.61 -2.02 3.74
CA PHE A 53 10.27 -2.24 3.19
C PHE A 53 9.96 -3.73 3.08
N GLU A 54 10.89 -4.55 2.60
CA GLU A 54 10.73 -6.01 2.50
C GLU A 54 10.39 -6.65 3.84
N LYS A 55 11.00 -6.16 4.94
CA LYS A 55 10.73 -6.65 6.29
C LYS A 55 9.30 -6.37 6.77
N ILE A 56 8.69 -5.27 6.34
CA ILE A 56 7.31 -4.91 6.72
C ILE A 56 6.26 -5.38 5.70
N LEU A 57 6.69 -5.84 4.52
CA LEU A 57 5.81 -6.13 3.38
C LEU A 57 4.76 -7.20 3.68
N MET A 58 5.16 -8.29 4.37
CA MET A 58 4.22 -9.36 4.71
C MET A 58 3.10 -8.86 5.63
N GLN A 59 3.44 -8.12 6.69
CA GLN A 59 2.43 -7.60 7.59
C GLN A 59 1.57 -6.51 6.91
N LEU A 60 2.19 -5.66 6.08
CA LEU A 60 1.46 -4.66 5.30
C LEU A 60 0.41 -5.31 4.38
N LEU A 61 0.73 -6.45 3.75
CA LEU A 61 -0.21 -7.18 2.90
C LEU A 61 -1.26 -7.98 3.68
N LEU A 62 -1.02 -8.32 4.95
CA LEU A 62 -2.02 -8.98 5.80
C LEU A 62 -3.07 -8.00 6.34
N ASP A 63 -2.70 -6.72 6.47
CA ASP A 63 -3.58 -5.68 7.01
C ASP A 63 -4.59 -5.14 5.98
N PHE A 64 -4.46 -5.51 4.70
CA PHE A 64 -5.26 -5.04 3.57
C PHE A 64 -5.80 -6.20 2.74
#